data_AF-A0A1Y1VJD0-F1
#
_entry.id   AF-A0A1Y1VJD0-F1
#
_cell.length_a   1.000
_cell.length_b   1.000
_cell.length_c   1.000
_cell.angle_alpha   90.00
_cell.angle_beta   90.00
_cell.angle_gamma   90.00
#
_symmetry.space_group_name_H-M   'P 1'
#
loop_
_entity.id
_entity.type
_entity.pdbx_description
1 polymer ?
#
loop_
_entity_poly.entity_id
_entity_poly.type
_entity_poly.pdbx_seq_one_letter_code
_entity_poly.pdbx_strand_id
1 'polypeptide(L)'
;MNFDIETVIKNNEQNVPSILFTYGKEINLFNKSANMSIDTNEIINNINSNENEQNNIIILDSSFNPPTLAHIKLLIETFKFYCEQMLSNRNNANQCFHYTFLLLITNNNVDKKIIGASLSQRLKMMEIVTNIFQNHIMEIVNDSFKEIKYKLNKINILVGLTNVGRFIDKVTAVKRYIPNSLLAFIMGWDTITRFFMKKYYVGIDMKEVLDSFFKESAIICADRIMYNENTNISERKENGELNYFLTEGPAKSYSNKIYILNNWLNDKIICKVSSSEARNILKENYNNQDMLKTILSKEILDFIVHNNIYN
;
A
#
# COMPACT_ATOMS: atom_id res chain seq x y z
N MET A 1 -23.16 -0.49 -12.84
CA MET A 1 -23.11 0.21 -14.15
C MET A 1 -23.95 1.46 -14.00
N ASN A 2 -23.46 2.69 -14.14
CA ASN A 2 -22.37 3.21 -14.98
C ASN A 2 -21.19 3.76 -14.15
N PHE A 3 -20.02 3.16 -14.34
CA PHE A 3 -18.75 3.79 -13.98
C PHE A 3 -18.51 4.89 -15.02
N ASP A 4 -18.38 6.14 -14.58
CA ASP A 4 -18.15 7.24 -15.51
C ASP A 4 -16.67 7.30 -15.91
N ILE A 5 -16.28 6.31 -16.72
CA ILE A 5 -14.99 6.23 -17.41
C ILE A 5 -14.75 7.52 -18.21
N GLU A 6 -15.80 8.17 -18.72
CA GLU A 6 -15.71 9.44 -19.45
C GLU A 6 -15.21 10.57 -18.55
N THR A 7 -15.60 10.62 -17.27
CA THR A 7 -15.09 11.62 -16.32
C THR A 7 -13.59 11.44 -16.05
N VAL A 8 -13.10 10.20 -15.96
CA VAL A 8 -11.65 9.95 -15.77
C VAL A 8 -10.87 10.22 -17.05
N ILE A 9 -11.43 9.89 -18.21
CA ILE A 9 -10.85 10.25 -19.52
C ILE A 9 -10.78 11.78 -19.66
N LYS A 10 -11.85 12.51 -19.35
CA LYS A 10 -11.87 14.00 -19.34
C LYS A 10 -10.87 14.59 -18.35
N ASN A 11 -10.77 14.04 -17.14
CA ASN A 11 -9.80 14.52 -16.15
C ASN A 11 -8.35 14.23 -16.60
N ASN A 12 -8.11 13.13 -17.32
CA ASN A 12 -6.83 12.86 -17.99
C ASN A 12 -6.53 13.87 -19.10
N GLU A 13 -7.52 14.23 -19.91
CA GLU A 13 -7.39 15.27 -20.94
C GLU A 13 -7.08 16.66 -20.33
N GLN A 14 -7.58 16.92 -19.11
CA GLN A 14 -7.37 18.19 -18.40
C GLN A 14 -6.16 18.18 -17.43
N ASN A 15 -5.36 17.09 -17.38
CA ASN A 15 -4.25 16.91 -16.43
C ASN A 15 -4.63 17.14 -14.95
N VAL A 16 -5.87 16.86 -14.56
CA VAL A 16 -6.32 17.02 -13.17
C VAL A 16 -5.97 15.75 -12.39
N PRO A 17 -5.26 15.83 -11.23
CA PRO A 17 -5.00 14.68 -10.38
C PRO A 17 -6.30 13.98 -9.98
N SER A 18 -6.44 12.70 -10.32
CA SER A 18 -7.67 11.93 -10.10
C SER A 18 -7.41 10.45 -9.80
N ILE A 19 -8.43 9.80 -9.23
CA ILE A 19 -8.45 8.36 -8.95
C ILE A 19 -9.75 7.79 -9.49
N LEU A 20 -9.62 6.71 -10.25
CA LEU A 20 -10.73 5.81 -10.58
C LEU A 20 -10.71 4.65 -9.58
N PHE A 21 -11.70 4.60 -8.69
CA PHE A 21 -11.91 3.44 -7.83
C PHE A 21 -12.62 2.34 -8.63
N THR A 22 -12.02 1.15 -8.68
CA THR A 22 -12.49 0.05 -9.54
C THR A 22 -13.09 -1.10 -8.75
N TYR A 23 -12.72 -1.24 -7.48
CA TYR A 23 -13.23 -2.28 -6.60
C TYR A 23 -13.22 -1.81 -5.15
N GLY A 24 -14.24 -2.21 -4.40
CA GLY A 24 -14.43 -1.84 -3.01
C GLY A 24 -14.98 -2.99 -2.19
N LYS A 25 -14.48 -3.10 -0.96
CA LYS A 25 -14.93 -4.06 0.02
C LYS A 25 -14.98 -3.45 1.41
N GLU A 26 -16.08 -3.68 2.10
CA GLU A 26 -16.21 -3.39 3.54
C GLU A 26 -16.08 -4.69 4.32
N ILE A 27 -15.31 -4.65 5.40
CA ILE A 27 -15.13 -5.74 6.35
C ILE A 27 -15.81 -5.35 7.65
N ASN A 28 -16.83 -6.12 8.03
CA ASN A 28 -17.49 -5.99 9.31
C ASN A 28 -16.93 -7.03 10.28
N LEU A 29 -16.19 -6.59 11.29
CA LEU A 29 -15.51 -7.50 12.21
C LEU A 29 -16.49 -8.23 13.14
N PHE A 30 -17.69 -7.69 13.36
CA PHE A 30 -18.72 -8.25 14.25
C PHE A 30 -19.66 -9.23 13.57
N ASN A 31 -19.86 -9.10 12.25
CA ASN A 31 -20.80 -9.94 11.53
C ASN A 31 -20.13 -10.63 10.33
N LYS A 32 -19.84 -11.94 10.48
CA LYS A 32 -19.20 -12.75 9.43
C LYS A 32 -20.02 -12.81 8.13
N SER A 33 -21.34 -12.61 8.17
CA SER A 33 -22.21 -12.60 6.98
C SER A 33 -22.26 -11.24 6.26
N ALA A 34 -21.60 -10.20 6.77
CA ALA A 34 -21.67 -8.82 6.25
C ALA A 34 -20.44 -8.37 5.43
N ASN A 35 -19.50 -9.27 5.12
CA ASN A 35 -18.37 -8.95 4.26
C ASN A 35 -18.79 -9.02 2.80
N MET A 36 -19.13 -7.87 2.21
CA MET A 36 -19.66 -7.79 0.86
C MET A 36 -18.75 -6.96 -0.05
N SER A 37 -18.67 -7.32 -1.32
CA SER A 37 -18.21 -6.38 -2.34
C SER A 37 -19.27 -5.31 -2.46
N ILE A 38 -18.88 -4.05 -2.25
CA ILE A 38 -19.82 -2.92 -2.22
C ILE A 38 -19.41 -1.92 -3.30
N ASP A 39 -20.39 -1.16 -3.81
CA ASP A 39 -20.12 -0.05 -4.71
C ASP A 39 -19.11 0.92 -4.08
N THR A 40 -18.09 1.31 -4.83
CA THR A 40 -17.02 2.16 -4.29
C THR A 40 -17.53 3.55 -3.90
N ASN A 41 -18.55 4.08 -4.58
CA ASN A 41 -19.15 5.36 -4.22
C ASN A 41 -19.91 5.26 -2.90
N GLU A 42 -20.56 4.14 -2.63
CA GLU A 42 -21.21 3.89 -1.34
C GLU A 42 -20.17 3.90 -0.21
N ILE A 43 -19.05 3.20 -0.38
CA ILE A 43 -17.95 3.23 0.61
C ILE A 43 -17.42 4.66 0.81
N ILE A 44 -17.16 5.40 -0.28
CA ILE A 44 -16.64 6.78 -0.21
C ILE A 44 -17.65 7.71 0.47
N ASN A 45 -18.94 7.59 0.14
CA ASN A 45 -20.00 8.39 0.76
C ASN A 45 -20.09 8.10 2.27
N ASN A 46 -20.01 6.84 2.68
CA ASN A 46 -20.01 6.44 4.09
C ASN A 46 -18.78 6.98 4.84
N ILE A 47 -17.61 6.99 4.20
CA ILE A 47 -16.39 7.60 4.77
C ILE A 47 -16.62 9.11 4.98
N ASN A 48 -17.22 9.80 4.01
CA ASN A 48 -17.44 11.24 4.07
C ASN A 48 -18.57 11.66 5.01
N SER A 49 -19.59 10.83 5.25
CA SER A 49 -20.71 11.16 6.13
C SER A 49 -20.35 11.19 7.62
N ASN A 50 -19.21 10.59 7.99
CA ASN A 50 -18.80 10.46 9.39
C ASN A 50 -17.88 11.61 9.81
N GLU A 51 -18.40 12.83 9.86
CA GLU A 51 -17.62 14.06 10.13
C GLU A 51 -16.92 14.07 11.50
N ASN A 52 -17.42 13.31 12.47
CA ASN A 52 -16.86 13.22 13.82
C ASN A 52 -15.75 12.17 13.95
N GLU A 53 -15.41 11.46 12.86
CA GLU A 53 -14.48 10.34 12.89
C GLU A 53 -13.22 10.63 12.07
N GLN A 54 -12.08 10.20 12.60
CA GLN A 54 -10.81 10.34 11.89
C GLN A 54 -10.70 9.23 10.83
N ASN A 55 -10.79 9.62 9.57
CA ASN A 55 -10.64 8.73 8.43
C ASN A 55 -9.17 8.56 8.06
N ASN A 56 -8.63 7.36 8.28
CA ASN A 56 -7.25 7.04 7.92
C ASN A 56 -7.23 6.25 6.61
N ILE A 57 -6.61 6.80 5.58
CA ILE A 57 -6.45 6.13 4.29
C ILE A 57 -5.00 5.68 4.16
N ILE A 58 -4.79 4.37 4.17
CA ILE A 58 -3.48 3.72 4.11
C ILE A 58 -3.27 3.21 2.69
N ILE A 59 -2.27 3.75 2.00
CA ILE A 59 -2.11 3.60 0.56
C ILE A 59 -0.90 2.72 0.29
N LEU A 60 -1.11 1.55 -0.32
CA LEU A 60 -0.04 0.77 -0.94
C LEU A 60 -0.01 1.06 -2.44
N ASP A 61 0.94 1.90 -2.85
CA ASP A 61 1.16 2.27 -4.24
C ASP A 61 2.23 1.37 -4.88
N SER A 62 1.85 0.59 -5.88
CA SER A 62 2.75 -0.34 -6.58
C SER A 62 2.28 -0.65 -7.99
N SER A 63 3.18 -1.24 -8.78
CA SER A 63 2.87 -1.74 -10.11
C SER A 63 2.05 -3.03 -10.14
N PHE A 64 2.00 -3.78 -9.02
CA PHE A 64 1.26 -5.04 -8.86
C PHE A 64 1.36 -6.00 -10.07
N ASN A 65 2.59 -6.25 -10.55
CA ASN A 65 2.84 -6.93 -11.82
C ASN A 65 3.81 -8.12 -11.70
N PRO A 66 3.42 -9.24 -11.06
CA PRO A 66 2.19 -9.43 -10.27
C PRO A 66 2.36 -8.90 -8.83
N PRO A 67 1.28 -8.75 -8.04
CA PRO A 67 1.41 -8.69 -6.59
C PRO A 67 2.12 -9.94 -6.08
N THR A 68 2.90 -9.78 -5.02
CA THR A 68 3.70 -10.85 -4.39
C THR A 68 3.34 -10.99 -2.91
N LEU A 69 3.83 -12.05 -2.28
CA LEU A 69 3.72 -12.23 -0.82
C LEU A 69 4.30 -11.05 -0.03
N ALA A 70 5.32 -10.37 -0.57
CA ALA A 70 5.85 -9.14 0.03
C ALA A 70 4.79 -8.03 0.13
N HIS A 71 3.98 -7.83 -0.92
CA HIS A 71 2.90 -6.83 -0.90
C HIS A 71 1.83 -7.16 0.15
N ILE A 72 1.45 -8.44 0.23
CA ILE A 72 0.48 -8.94 1.21
C ILE A 72 1.03 -8.74 2.63
N LYS A 73 2.30 -9.11 2.86
CA LYS A 73 2.99 -8.95 4.14
C LYS A 73 3.08 -7.48 4.56
N LEU A 74 3.33 -6.55 3.62
CA LEU A 74 3.33 -5.11 3.92
C LEU A 74 1.98 -4.63 4.46
N LEU A 75 0.88 -5.05 3.84
CA LEU A 75 -0.47 -4.73 4.30
C LEU A 75 -0.73 -5.30 5.70
N ILE A 76 -0.35 -6.56 5.92
CA ILE A 76 -0.50 -7.27 7.20
C ILE A 76 0.27 -6.56 8.32
N GLU A 77 1.56 -6.29 8.13
CA GLU A 77 2.39 -5.67 9.16
C GLU A 77 1.98 -4.21 9.40
N THR A 78 1.53 -3.50 8.37
CA THR A 78 0.95 -2.16 8.54
C THR A 78 -0.34 -2.20 9.36
N PHE A 79 -1.22 -3.18 9.10
CA PHE A 79 -2.44 -3.34 9.89
C PHE A 79 -2.13 -3.64 11.37
N LYS A 80 -1.20 -4.56 11.65
CA LYS A 80 -0.74 -4.83 13.01
C LYS A 80 -0.16 -3.60 13.69
N PHE A 81 0.66 -2.82 12.99
CA PHE A 81 1.20 -1.56 13.50
C PHE A 81 0.08 -0.62 13.98
N TYR A 82 -0.98 -0.42 13.19
CA TYR A 82 -2.11 0.41 13.63
C TYR A 82 -2.87 -0.19 14.82
N CYS A 83 -3.06 -1.51 14.85
CA CYS A 83 -3.65 -2.20 16.00
C CYS A 83 -2.83 -1.99 17.29
N GLU A 84 -1.50 -2.11 17.22
CA GLU A 84 -0.58 -1.88 18.34
C GLU A 84 -0.61 -0.43 18.84
N GLN A 85 -0.68 0.53 17.92
CA GLN A 85 -0.83 1.95 18.25
C GLN A 85 -2.15 2.23 18.99
N MET A 86 -3.24 1.59 18.57
CA MET A 86 -4.53 1.70 19.25
C MET A 86 -4.53 1.07 20.64
N LEU A 87 -3.85 -0.06 20.81
CA LEU A 87 -3.67 -0.70 22.13
C LEU A 87 -2.88 0.18 23.10
N SER A 88 -1.89 0.91 22.60
CA SER A 88 -1.04 1.81 23.39
C SER A 88 -1.79 3.09 23.78
N ASN A 89 -2.69 3.58 22.92
CA ASN A 89 -3.48 4.80 23.13
C ASN A 89 -4.78 4.57 23.93
N ARG A 90 -4.71 3.87 25.07
CA ARG A 90 -5.89 3.50 25.89
C ARG A 90 -6.70 4.68 26.43
N ASN A 91 -6.13 5.88 26.47
CA ASN A 91 -6.76 7.05 27.09
C ASN A 91 -7.89 7.68 26.26
N ASN A 92 -8.04 7.33 24.98
CA ASN A 92 -9.17 7.77 24.14
C ASN A 92 -10.19 6.64 23.98
N ALA A 93 -10.95 6.35 25.04
CA ALA A 93 -11.95 5.28 25.06
C ALA A 93 -13.10 5.50 24.04
N ASN A 94 -13.39 6.75 23.69
CA ASN A 94 -14.54 7.13 22.86
C ASN A 94 -14.22 7.36 21.38
N GLN A 95 -12.96 7.17 20.94
CA GLN A 95 -12.59 7.41 19.54
C GLN A 95 -12.64 6.09 18.75
N CYS A 96 -13.56 6.02 17.79
CA CYS A 96 -13.60 4.95 16.78
C CYS A 96 -12.61 5.30 15.66
N PHE A 97 -11.88 4.30 15.16
CA PHE A 97 -10.92 4.50 14.07
C PHE A 97 -11.39 3.77 12.83
N HIS A 98 -11.64 4.53 11.77
CA HIS A 98 -11.95 3.98 10.46
C HIS A 98 -10.70 3.92 9.60
N TYR A 99 -10.32 2.70 9.24
CA TYR A 99 -9.17 2.43 8.38
C TYR A 99 -9.67 1.99 7.02
N THR A 100 -9.18 2.68 5.98
CA THR A 100 -9.37 2.30 4.59
C THR A 100 -8.01 2.01 3.97
N PHE A 101 -7.80 0.78 3.54
CA PHE A 101 -6.62 0.40 2.79
C PHE A 101 -6.88 0.59 1.30
N LEU A 102 -6.07 1.39 0.62
CA LEU A 102 -6.15 1.64 -0.81
C LEU A 102 -4.96 0.98 -1.51
N LEU A 103 -5.24 -0.03 -2.34
CA LEU A 103 -4.27 -0.55 -3.30
C LEU A 103 -4.31 0.35 -4.53
N LEU A 104 -3.23 1.10 -4.76
CA LEU A 104 -3.18 2.11 -5.80
C LEU A 104 -2.19 1.71 -6.88
N ILE A 105 -2.62 1.75 -8.15
CA ILE A 105 -1.74 1.60 -9.30
C ILE A 105 -1.78 2.87 -10.14
N THR A 106 -0.65 3.22 -10.75
CA THR A 106 -0.60 4.25 -11.79
C THR A 106 -0.25 3.64 -13.15
N ASN A 107 -0.91 4.11 -14.21
CA ASN A 107 -0.54 3.81 -15.60
C ASN A 107 0.69 4.61 -16.06
N ASN A 108 1.00 5.72 -15.37
CA ASN A 108 2.05 6.67 -15.70
C ASN A 108 3.23 6.53 -14.72
N ASN A 109 3.84 5.35 -14.66
CA ASN A 109 5.10 5.20 -13.94
C ASN A 109 6.20 5.90 -14.73
N VAL A 110 6.73 7.00 -14.19
CA VAL A 110 7.79 7.85 -14.77
C VAL A 110 9.00 7.04 -15.27
N ASP A 111 9.25 5.88 -14.66
CA ASP A 111 10.47 5.09 -14.88
C ASP A 111 10.26 3.74 -15.64
N LYS A 112 9.04 3.32 -16.05
CA LYS A 112 8.83 1.94 -16.59
C LYS A 112 7.91 1.84 -17.81
N LYS A 113 8.39 1.20 -18.90
CA LYS A 113 7.55 0.67 -19.99
C LYS A 113 6.61 -0.42 -19.46
N ILE A 114 5.37 -0.50 -19.99
CA ILE A 114 4.41 -1.55 -19.66
C ILE A 114 4.92 -2.88 -20.22
N ILE A 115 5.41 -3.77 -19.35
CA ILE A 115 5.86 -5.14 -19.68
C ILE A 115 5.06 -6.12 -18.79
N GLY A 116 4.60 -7.25 -19.33
CA GLY A 116 3.92 -8.30 -18.58
C GLY A 116 2.40 -8.16 -18.59
N ALA A 117 1.74 -8.31 -17.44
CA ALA A 117 0.29 -8.29 -17.34
C ALA A 117 -0.31 -6.95 -17.79
N SER A 118 -1.46 -7.01 -18.44
CA SER A 118 -2.28 -5.85 -18.79
C SER A 118 -2.78 -5.14 -17.53
N LEU A 119 -3.24 -3.89 -17.68
CA LEU A 119 -3.82 -3.15 -16.55
C LEU A 119 -5.03 -3.87 -15.94
N SER A 120 -5.93 -4.41 -16.77
CA SER A 120 -7.10 -5.16 -16.28
C SER A 120 -6.70 -6.43 -15.50
N GLN A 121 -5.68 -7.15 -15.96
CA GLN A 121 -5.14 -8.32 -15.25
C GLN A 121 -4.53 -7.92 -13.90
N ARG A 122 -3.81 -6.80 -13.82
CA ARG A 122 -3.25 -6.29 -12.56
C ARG A 122 -4.32 -5.86 -11.58
N LEU A 123 -5.35 -5.13 -12.05
CA LEU A 123 -6.51 -4.78 -11.21
C LEU A 123 -7.19 -6.04 -10.67
N LYS A 124 -7.36 -7.07 -11.50
CA LYS A 124 -7.94 -8.34 -11.05
C LYS A 124 -7.08 -9.05 -10.00
N MET A 125 -5.76 -9.04 -10.16
CA MET A 125 -4.84 -9.55 -9.15
C MET A 125 -4.88 -8.71 -7.86
N MET A 126 -5.07 -7.38 -7.93
CA MET A 126 -5.27 -6.53 -6.75
C MET A 126 -6.56 -6.88 -6.01
N GLU A 127 -7.66 -7.18 -6.72
CA GLU A 127 -8.90 -7.68 -6.11
C GLU A 127 -8.66 -8.99 -5.33
N ILE A 128 -7.88 -9.92 -5.89
CA ILE A 128 -7.49 -11.15 -5.20
C ILE A 128 -6.71 -10.85 -3.91
N VAL A 129 -5.77 -9.89 -3.95
CA VAL A 129 -5.05 -9.44 -2.75
C VAL A 129 -6.01 -8.91 -1.67
N THR A 130 -7.09 -8.22 -2.04
CA THR A 130 -8.08 -7.75 -1.05
C THR A 130 -8.76 -8.90 -0.32
N ASN A 131 -9.03 -10.03 -0.99
CA ASN A 131 -9.62 -11.22 -0.38
C ASN A 131 -8.65 -11.86 0.63
N ILE A 132 -7.39 -12.03 0.21
CA ILE A 132 -6.34 -12.60 1.06
C ILE A 132 -6.13 -11.73 2.30
N PHE A 133 -6.02 -10.41 2.09
CA PHE A 133 -5.78 -9.48 3.18
C PHE A 133 -6.96 -9.40 4.17
N GLN A 134 -8.20 -9.46 3.68
CA GLN A 134 -9.38 -9.56 4.55
C GLN A 134 -9.31 -10.78 5.48
N ASN A 135 -8.93 -11.96 4.96
CA ASN A 135 -8.83 -13.16 5.77
C ASN A 135 -7.80 -12.97 6.89
N HIS A 136 -6.65 -12.40 6.57
CA HIS A 136 -5.63 -12.08 7.57
C HIS A 136 -6.08 -11.03 8.58
N ILE A 137 -6.82 -10.00 8.18
CA ILE A 137 -7.41 -9.02 9.12
C ILE A 137 -8.29 -9.77 10.15
N MET A 138 -9.15 -10.67 9.69
CA MET A 138 -10.03 -11.44 10.57
C MET A 138 -9.25 -12.35 11.53
N GLU A 139 -8.23 -13.04 11.05
CA GLU A 139 -7.33 -13.86 11.88
C GLU A 139 -6.63 -13.00 12.94
N ILE A 140 -5.94 -11.95 12.51
CA ILE A 140 -5.17 -11.04 13.39
C ILE A 140 -6.05 -10.45 14.49
N VAL A 141 -7.25 -9.96 14.14
CA VAL A 141 -8.17 -9.37 15.11
C VAL A 141 -8.68 -10.41 16.11
N ASN A 142 -9.04 -11.62 15.65
CA ASN A 142 -9.60 -12.62 16.55
C ASN A 142 -8.53 -13.24 17.48
N ASP A 143 -7.28 -13.34 17.00
CA ASP A 143 -6.22 -14.05 17.70
C ASP A 143 -5.38 -13.13 18.59
N SER A 144 -5.03 -11.93 18.12
CA SER A 144 -4.02 -11.07 18.78
C SER A 144 -4.57 -9.71 19.24
N PHE A 145 -5.74 -9.28 18.76
CA PHE A 145 -6.26 -7.92 19.00
C PHE A 145 -7.76 -7.91 19.35
N LYS A 146 -8.24 -8.95 20.04
CA LYS A 146 -9.66 -9.14 20.36
C LYS A 146 -10.22 -7.99 21.18
N GLU A 147 -9.40 -7.42 22.06
CA GLU A 147 -9.76 -6.32 22.95
C GLU A 147 -9.98 -4.98 22.26
N ILE A 148 -9.48 -4.77 21.02
CA ILE A 148 -9.73 -3.53 20.25
C ILE A 148 -10.74 -3.74 19.12
N LYS A 149 -11.31 -4.94 19.00
CA LYS A 149 -12.28 -5.28 17.94
C LYS A 149 -13.44 -4.29 17.85
N TYR A 150 -13.91 -3.76 18.98
CA TYR A 150 -14.98 -2.75 19.02
C TYR A 150 -14.56 -1.37 18.48
N LYS A 151 -13.27 -1.05 18.53
CA LYS A 151 -12.72 0.19 17.96
C LYS A 151 -12.45 0.09 16.45
N LEU A 152 -12.35 -1.14 15.93
CA LEU A 152 -12.06 -1.45 14.52
C LEU A 152 -13.31 -1.83 13.71
N ASN A 153 -14.51 -1.60 14.27
CA ASN A 153 -15.82 -2.08 13.80
C ASN A 153 -15.94 -2.32 12.28
N LYS A 154 -15.49 -1.35 11.48
CA LYS A 154 -15.42 -1.44 10.02
C LYS A 154 -14.01 -1.15 9.48
N ILE A 155 -13.57 -1.98 8.53
CA ILE A 155 -12.35 -1.76 7.76
C ILE A 155 -12.70 -1.82 6.27
N ASN A 156 -12.27 -0.84 5.50
CA ASN A 156 -12.48 -0.81 4.06
C ASN A 156 -11.20 -1.22 3.32
N ILE A 157 -11.36 -1.91 2.19
CA ILE A 157 -10.29 -2.16 1.23
C ILE A 157 -10.77 -1.69 -0.14
N LEU A 158 -10.02 -0.76 -0.74
CA LEU A 158 -10.30 -0.18 -2.05
C LEU A 158 -9.17 -0.53 -3.03
N VAL A 159 -9.52 -0.64 -4.31
CA VAL A 159 -8.58 -0.71 -5.43
C VAL A 159 -8.81 0.51 -6.30
N GLY A 160 -7.73 1.23 -6.61
CA GLY A 160 -7.79 2.45 -7.41
C GLY A 160 -6.71 2.52 -8.48
N LEU A 161 -7.05 3.19 -9.58
CA LEU A 161 -6.14 3.61 -10.64
C LEU A 161 -5.99 5.13 -10.58
N THR A 162 -4.75 5.63 -10.57
CA THR A 162 -4.47 7.07 -10.64
C THR A 162 -3.70 7.47 -11.89
N ASN A 163 -3.99 8.68 -12.37
CA ASN A 163 -3.33 9.26 -13.54
C ASN A 163 -2.04 10.02 -13.21
N VAL A 164 -1.73 10.21 -11.93
CA VAL A 164 -0.55 10.96 -11.47
C VAL A 164 0.54 10.06 -10.90
N GLY A 165 1.79 10.44 -11.16
CA GLY A 165 2.96 9.69 -10.72
C GLY A 165 3.52 10.14 -9.37
N ARG A 166 3.55 11.46 -9.10
CA ARG A 166 4.16 12.00 -7.86
C ARG A 166 3.25 11.78 -6.67
N PHE A 167 3.85 11.50 -5.52
CA PHE A 167 3.10 11.25 -4.28
C PHE A 167 2.29 12.46 -3.79
N ILE A 168 2.80 13.68 -3.98
CA ILE A 168 2.06 14.90 -3.64
C ILE A 168 0.78 15.03 -4.49
N ASP A 169 0.85 14.73 -5.79
CA ASP A 169 -0.33 14.77 -6.65
C ASP A 169 -1.34 13.68 -6.26
N LYS A 170 -0.87 12.52 -5.77
CA LYS A 170 -1.72 11.45 -5.23
C LYS A 170 -2.44 11.89 -3.96
N VAL A 171 -1.78 12.66 -3.08
CA VAL A 171 -2.46 13.30 -1.93
C VAL A 171 -3.61 14.17 -2.41
N THR A 172 -3.37 15.06 -3.38
CA THR A 172 -4.41 15.91 -3.97
C THR A 172 -5.53 15.08 -4.59
N ALA A 173 -5.20 14.02 -5.32
CA ALA A 173 -6.17 13.15 -5.97
C ALA A 173 -7.07 12.43 -4.95
N VAL A 174 -6.51 11.86 -3.87
CA VAL A 174 -7.31 11.20 -2.81
C VAL A 174 -8.19 12.22 -2.09
N LYS A 175 -7.64 13.37 -1.70
CA LYS A 175 -8.38 14.40 -0.95
C LYS A 175 -9.53 15.01 -1.74
N ARG A 176 -9.50 14.95 -3.07
CA ARG A 176 -10.65 15.35 -3.89
C ARG A 176 -11.90 14.50 -3.63
N TYR A 177 -11.71 13.23 -3.28
CA TYR A 177 -12.81 12.31 -2.96
C TYR A 177 -13.04 12.16 -1.46
N ILE A 178 -12.00 12.30 -0.64
CA ILE A 178 -12.06 12.13 0.81
C ILE A 178 -11.31 13.29 1.50
N PRO A 179 -11.89 14.51 1.57
CA PRO A 179 -11.16 15.74 1.93
C PRO A 179 -10.53 15.74 3.33
N ASN A 180 -11.26 15.21 4.31
CA ASN A 180 -10.89 15.24 5.73
C ASN A 180 -10.05 14.02 6.14
N SER A 181 -9.51 13.26 5.18
CA SER A 181 -8.69 12.10 5.47
C SER A 181 -7.27 12.46 5.92
N LEU A 182 -6.72 11.62 6.80
CA LEU A 182 -5.30 11.52 7.05
C LEU A 182 -4.73 10.38 6.22
N LEU A 183 -3.66 10.68 5.47
CA LEU A 183 -3.08 9.73 4.53
C LEU A 183 -1.80 9.10 5.10
N ALA A 184 -1.59 7.82 4.84
CA ALA A 184 -0.32 7.16 5.11
C ALA A 184 0.09 6.32 3.91
N PHE A 185 1.29 6.57 3.36
CA PHE A 185 1.82 5.79 2.24
C PHE A 185 2.72 4.68 2.73
N ILE A 186 2.39 3.45 2.36
CA ILE A 186 3.27 2.29 2.58
C ILE A 186 4.36 2.33 1.52
N MET A 187 5.61 2.44 1.96
CA MET A 187 6.79 2.47 1.09
C MET A 187 7.82 1.43 1.53
N GLY A 188 8.43 0.74 0.57
CA GLY A 188 9.69 0.04 0.84
C GLY A 188 10.88 1.00 0.81
N TRP A 189 12.02 0.58 1.37
CA TRP A 189 13.28 1.32 1.40
C TRP A 189 13.67 1.98 0.06
N ASP A 190 13.58 1.24 -1.04
CA ASP A 190 13.94 1.78 -2.36
C ASP A 190 13.03 2.93 -2.80
N THR A 191 11.74 2.87 -2.43
CA THR A 191 10.75 3.89 -2.80
C THR A 191 10.91 5.14 -1.95
N ILE A 192 11.10 5.01 -0.64
CA ILE A 192 11.34 6.19 0.21
C ILE A 192 12.67 6.85 -0.15
N THR A 193 13.71 6.09 -0.47
CA THR A 193 14.98 6.65 -0.93
C THR A 193 14.78 7.48 -2.20
N ARG A 194 14.05 6.95 -3.20
CA ARG A 194 13.69 7.69 -4.42
C ARG A 194 12.83 8.91 -4.12
N PHE A 195 11.89 8.82 -3.19
CA PHE A 195 11.03 9.93 -2.79
C PHE A 195 11.84 11.14 -2.32
N PHE A 196 13.00 10.94 -1.70
CA PHE A 196 13.92 12.02 -1.29
C PHE A 196 15.05 12.32 -2.29
N MET A 197 15.01 11.82 -3.54
CA MET A 197 16.03 12.17 -4.54
C MET A 197 15.68 13.47 -5.27
N LYS A 198 16.60 14.44 -5.24
CA LYS A 198 16.46 15.77 -5.89
C LYS A 198 16.05 15.71 -7.37
N LYS A 199 16.46 14.67 -8.11
CA LYS A 199 16.12 14.50 -9.53
C LYS A 199 14.61 14.41 -9.83
N TYR A 200 13.78 14.08 -8.83
CA TYR A 200 12.32 14.04 -9.00
C TYR A 200 11.63 15.39 -8.72
N TYR A 201 12.42 16.43 -8.39
CA TYR A 201 11.95 17.78 -8.06
C TYR A 201 12.57 18.84 -8.98
N VAL A 202 12.95 18.46 -10.21
CA VAL A 202 13.52 19.42 -11.18
C VAL A 202 12.47 20.47 -11.52
N GLY A 203 12.81 21.75 -11.36
CA GLY A 203 11.95 22.88 -11.68
C GLY A 203 10.95 23.27 -10.58
N ILE A 204 11.00 22.62 -9.41
CA ILE A 204 10.15 22.92 -8.25
C ILE A 204 10.97 22.88 -6.96
N ASP A 205 10.57 23.62 -5.92
CA ASP A 205 11.24 23.56 -4.63
C ASP A 205 10.89 22.24 -3.92
N MET A 206 11.88 21.36 -3.79
CA MET A 206 11.73 20.07 -3.10
C MET A 206 11.23 20.23 -1.66
N LYS A 207 11.71 21.23 -0.92
CA LYS A 207 11.31 21.43 0.47
C LYS A 207 9.85 21.82 0.56
N GLU A 208 9.39 22.72 -0.29
CA GLU A 208 7.97 23.12 -0.35
C GLU A 208 7.06 21.93 -0.65
N VAL A 209 7.45 21.08 -1.61
CA VAL A 209 6.69 19.88 -1.96
C VAL A 209 6.65 18.88 -0.80
N LEU A 210 7.77 18.65 -0.13
CA LEU A 210 7.84 17.73 1.01
C LEU A 210 7.06 18.27 2.21
N ASP A 211 7.16 19.57 2.52
CA ASP A 211 6.38 20.22 3.58
C ASP A 211 4.88 20.09 3.30
N SER A 212 4.45 20.32 2.06
CA SER A 212 3.06 20.14 1.65
C SER A 212 2.61 18.68 1.75
N PHE A 213 3.47 17.72 1.42
CA PHE A 213 3.18 16.30 1.55
C PHE A 213 2.98 15.93 3.02
N PHE A 214 3.99 16.16 3.88
CA PHE A 214 3.98 15.72 5.28
C PHE A 214 3.01 16.51 6.19
N LYS A 215 2.49 17.65 5.72
CA LYS A 215 1.35 18.32 6.37
C LYS A 215 0.09 17.45 6.36
N GLU A 216 -0.14 16.74 5.26
CA GLU A 216 -1.40 16.02 4.99
C GLU A 216 -1.23 14.49 5.02
N SER A 217 0.01 14.00 5.06
CA SER A 217 0.33 12.58 5.01
C SER A 217 1.48 12.17 5.92
N ALA A 218 1.62 10.85 6.09
CA ALA A 218 2.73 10.18 6.71
C ALA A 218 3.26 9.05 5.80
N ILE A 219 4.40 8.47 6.18
CA ILE A 219 4.97 7.29 5.51
C ILE A 219 5.04 6.14 6.52
N ILE A 220 4.59 4.96 6.11
CA ILE A 220 4.88 3.69 6.77
C ILE A 220 5.99 3.02 5.94
N CYS A 221 7.19 2.95 6.49
CA CYS A 221 8.36 2.42 5.80
C CYS A 221 8.67 1.00 6.26
N ALA A 222 8.77 0.10 5.29
CA ALA A 222 9.37 -1.21 5.49
C ALA A 222 10.85 -1.15 5.12
N ASP A 223 11.71 -1.52 6.06
CA ASP A 223 13.15 -1.58 5.86
C ASP A 223 13.53 -2.71 4.87
N ARG A 224 14.79 -2.81 4.43
CA ARG A 224 15.25 -3.89 3.57
C ARG A 224 16.59 -4.43 4.04
N ILE A 225 16.74 -5.76 4.06
CA ILE A 225 18.06 -6.37 4.24
C ILE A 225 18.91 -6.02 3.01
N MET A 226 19.85 -5.09 3.16
CA MET A 226 20.86 -4.80 2.13
C MET A 226 22.04 -5.77 2.29
N TYR A 227 22.31 -6.59 1.27
CA TYR A 227 23.56 -7.34 1.20
C TYR A 227 24.65 -6.44 0.64
N ASN A 228 25.51 -5.93 1.51
CA ASN A 228 26.82 -5.44 1.07
C ASN A 228 27.72 -6.66 0.91
N GLU A 229 27.94 -7.10 -0.32
CA GLU A 229 28.80 -8.26 -0.65
C GLU A 229 30.27 -8.05 -0.25
N ASN A 230 30.67 -6.84 0.15
CA ASN A 230 32.07 -6.48 0.44
C ASN A 230 32.37 -6.05 1.89
N THR A 231 31.42 -6.14 2.83
CA THR A 231 31.70 -5.74 4.23
C THR A 231 31.93 -6.95 5.12
N ASN A 232 33.15 -7.05 5.67
CA ASN A 232 33.52 -8.01 6.71
C ASN A 232 32.43 -8.10 7.78
N ILE A 233 32.12 -9.34 8.16
CA ILE A 233 31.00 -9.76 9.02
C ILE A 233 30.98 -9.08 10.41
N SER A 234 32.07 -8.40 10.81
CA SER A 234 32.25 -7.73 12.10
C SER A 234 31.73 -6.28 12.17
N GLU A 235 31.29 -5.66 11.07
CA GLU A 235 30.69 -4.31 11.09
C GLU A 235 29.27 -4.29 10.51
N ARG A 236 28.42 -5.19 11.02
CA ARG A 236 26.99 -5.15 10.74
C ARG A 236 26.35 -3.94 11.43
N LYS A 237 26.24 -2.81 10.74
CA LYS A 237 25.23 -1.81 11.11
C LYS A 237 23.89 -2.25 10.53
N GLU A 238 23.22 -3.21 11.17
CA GLU A 238 21.89 -3.69 10.77
C GLU A 238 20.83 -2.58 10.68
N ASN A 239 21.10 -1.38 11.21
CA ASN A 239 20.25 -0.19 11.10
C ASN A 239 20.98 1.09 10.61
N GLY A 240 22.21 0.99 10.11
CA GLY A 240 23.08 2.17 9.91
C GLY A 240 22.56 3.18 8.88
N GLU A 241 22.13 2.70 7.71
CA GLU A 241 21.70 3.56 6.61
C GLU A 241 20.31 4.16 6.83
N LEU A 242 19.32 3.36 7.25
CA LEU A 242 17.99 3.86 7.58
C LEU A 242 18.03 4.81 8.79
N ASN A 243 18.79 4.47 9.85
CA ASN A 243 18.95 5.36 10.99
C ASN A 243 19.64 6.66 10.58
N TYR A 244 20.71 6.60 9.78
CA TYR A 244 21.33 7.81 9.25
C TYR A 244 20.33 8.61 8.41
N PHE A 245 19.60 7.97 7.50
CA PHE A 245 18.60 8.62 6.65
C PHE A 245 17.56 9.42 7.44
N LEU A 246 17.13 8.89 8.59
CA LEU A 246 16.14 9.51 9.49
C LEU A 246 16.73 10.50 10.50
N THR A 247 18.00 10.37 10.89
CA THR A 247 18.60 11.19 11.96
C THR A 247 19.50 12.30 11.43
N GLU A 248 20.18 12.07 10.31
CA GLU A 248 21.15 13.00 9.71
C GLU A 248 20.97 13.18 8.20
N GLY A 249 20.17 12.32 7.57
CA GLY A 249 19.93 12.32 6.13
C GLY A 249 18.75 13.20 5.71
N PRO A 250 18.29 13.05 4.45
CA PRO A 250 17.31 13.95 3.86
C PRO A 250 15.91 13.88 4.50
N ALA A 251 15.62 12.82 5.27
CA ALA A 251 14.34 12.64 5.95
C ALA A 251 14.32 13.19 7.40
N LYS A 252 15.45 13.71 7.91
CA LYS A 252 15.59 14.20 9.29
C LYS A 252 14.44 15.09 9.76
N SER A 253 14.13 16.11 8.96
CA SER A 253 13.08 17.09 9.25
C SER A 253 11.67 16.52 9.32
N TYR A 254 11.46 15.29 8.84
CA TYR A 254 10.16 14.63 8.74
C TYR A 254 10.10 13.29 9.49
N SER A 255 11.13 12.97 10.29
CA SER A 255 11.26 11.70 11.02
C SER A 255 10.05 11.39 11.91
N ASN A 256 9.39 12.41 12.48
CA ASN A 256 8.16 12.25 13.27
C ASN A 256 6.91 11.86 12.46
N LYS A 257 7.00 11.87 11.12
CA LYS A 257 5.95 11.47 10.17
C LYS A 257 6.33 10.22 9.36
N ILE A 258 7.43 9.56 9.71
CA ILE A 258 7.91 8.35 9.06
C ILE A 258 7.98 7.24 10.12
N TYR A 259 7.11 6.25 9.99
CA TYR A 259 7.00 5.14 10.93
C TYR A 259 7.63 3.89 10.33
N ILE A 260 8.45 3.17 11.11
CA ILE A 260 9.18 1.99 10.63
C ILE A 260 8.47 0.70 11.08
N LEU A 261 8.29 -0.24 10.15
CA LEU A 261 7.77 -1.57 10.46
C LEU A 261 8.87 -2.46 11.05
N ASN A 262 8.95 -2.51 12.38
CA ASN A 262 9.99 -3.26 13.10
C ASN A 262 10.00 -4.77 12.81
N ASN A 263 8.84 -5.35 12.47
CA ASN A 263 8.68 -6.79 12.24
C ASN A 263 8.91 -7.22 10.78
N TRP A 264 9.15 -6.27 9.88
CA TRP A 264 9.27 -6.58 8.46
C TRP A 264 10.48 -7.47 8.13
N LEU A 265 11.61 -7.26 8.80
CA LEU A 265 12.85 -8.01 8.57
C LEU A 265 12.88 -9.39 9.25
N ASN A 266 11.87 -9.72 10.07
CA ASN A 266 11.80 -11.02 10.75
C ASN A 266 11.62 -12.17 9.74
N ASP A 267 10.97 -11.90 8.61
CA ASP A 267 10.84 -12.84 7.50
C ASP A 267 11.90 -12.56 6.43
N LYS A 268 13.08 -13.17 6.62
CA LYS A 268 14.27 -12.97 5.76
C LYS A 268 14.09 -13.44 4.31
N ILE A 269 13.01 -14.17 4.03
CA ILE A 269 12.67 -14.66 2.69
C ILE A 269 11.71 -13.67 2.04
N ILE A 270 10.54 -13.44 2.65
CA ILE A 270 9.50 -12.58 2.07
C ILE A 270 9.98 -11.15 1.86
N CYS A 271 10.84 -10.62 2.74
CA CYS A 271 11.36 -9.25 2.62
C CYS A 271 12.25 -9.03 1.39
N LYS A 272 12.67 -10.10 0.69
CA LYS A 272 13.50 -10.04 -0.53
C LYS A 272 12.71 -10.27 -1.81
N VAL A 273 11.50 -10.79 -1.69
CA VAL A 273 10.65 -11.16 -2.82
C VAL A 273 10.29 -9.93 -3.66
N SER A 274 10.46 -10.02 -4.99
CA SER A 274 10.09 -8.95 -5.91
C SER A 274 9.21 -9.41 -7.07
N SER A 275 8.36 -8.53 -7.59
CA SER A 275 7.57 -8.82 -8.79
C SER A 275 8.45 -9.10 -10.02
N SER A 276 9.65 -8.53 -10.09
CA SER A 276 10.57 -8.77 -11.20
C SER A 276 11.10 -10.19 -11.20
N GLU A 277 11.49 -10.70 -10.03
CA GLU A 277 11.88 -12.10 -9.85
C GLU A 277 10.74 -13.05 -10.22
N ALA A 278 9.51 -12.78 -9.75
CA ALA A 278 8.33 -13.55 -10.12
C ALA A 278 8.15 -13.66 -11.65
N ARG A 279 8.27 -12.52 -12.36
CA ARG A 279 8.14 -12.49 -13.83
C ARG A 279 9.27 -13.25 -14.53
N ASN A 280 10.50 -13.19 -14.01
CA ASN A 280 11.62 -13.91 -14.61
C ASN A 280 11.40 -15.43 -14.51
N ILE A 281 11.00 -15.92 -13.33
CA ILE A 281 10.70 -17.34 -13.12
C ILE A 281 9.53 -17.79 -13.99
N LEU A 282 8.45 -16.99 -14.08
CA LEU A 282 7.31 -17.30 -14.94
C LEU A 282 7.71 -17.40 -16.42
N LYS A 283 8.61 -16.55 -16.90
CA LYS A 283 9.08 -16.58 -18.30
C LYS A 283 10.00 -17.75 -18.60
N GLU A 284 10.93 -18.05 -17.70
CA GLU A 284 11.98 -19.05 -17.93
C GLU A 284 11.50 -20.47 -17.62
N ASN A 285 10.63 -20.61 -16.63
CA ASN A 285 10.20 -21.92 -16.13
C ASN A 285 8.79 -21.86 -15.54
N TYR A 286 7.79 -21.64 -16.41
CA TYR A 286 6.37 -21.52 -16.09
C TYR A 286 5.83 -22.65 -15.19
N ASN A 287 6.45 -23.84 -15.25
CA ASN A 287 6.05 -25.03 -14.50
C ASN A 287 6.73 -25.18 -13.13
N ASN A 288 7.68 -24.31 -12.74
CA ASN A 288 8.33 -24.35 -11.43
C ASN A 288 7.44 -23.77 -10.33
N GLN A 289 6.33 -24.47 -10.05
CA GLN A 289 5.32 -24.03 -9.08
C GLN A 289 5.88 -23.91 -7.67
N ASP A 290 6.86 -24.72 -7.28
CA ASP A 290 7.37 -24.71 -5.92
C ASP A 290 8.18 -23.45 -5.61
N MET A 291 9.02 -22.99 -6.55
CA MET A 291 9.68 -21.69 -6.41
C MET A 291 8.68 -20.54 -6.43
N LEU A 292 7.69 -20.58 -7.33
CA LEU A 292 6.67 -19.53 -7.43
C LEU A 292 5.80 -19.42 -6.17
N LYS A 293 5.50 -20.53 -5.48
CA LYS A 293 4.78 -20.53 -4.19
C LYS A 293 5.53 -19.81 -3.06
N THR A 294 6.85 -19.64 -3.18
CA THR A 294 7.63 -18.84 -2.21
C THR A 294 7.53 -17.33 -2.46
N ILE A 295 6.99 -16.93 -3.62
CA ILE A 295 6.94 -15.54 -4.09
C ILE A 295 5.50 -15.03 -4.23
N LEU A 296 4.58 -15.91 -4.66
CA LEU A 296 3.19 -15.61 -4.97
C LEU A 296 2.27 -16.43 -4.05
N SER A 297 1.12 -15.85 -3.70
CA SER A 297 0.08 -16.65 -3.07
C SER A 297 -0.48 -17.65 -4.09
N LYS A 298 -1.11 -18.72 -3.58
CA LYS A 298 -1.74 -19.74 -4.42
C LYS A 298 -2.78 -19.13 -5.37
N GLU A 299 -3.62 -18.22 -4.88
CA GLU A 299 -4.70 -17.60 -5.65
C GLU A 299 -4.17 -16.73 -6.80
N ILE A 300 -3.07 -16.01 -6.57
CA ILE A 300 -2.42 -15.21 -7.60
C ILE A 300 -1.75 -16.12 -8.64
N LEU A 301 -1.06 -17.16 -8.20
CA LEU A 301 -0.43 -18.13 -9.09
C LEU A 301 -1.48 -18.85 -9.96
N ASP A 302 -2.57 -19.32 -9.36
CA ASP A 302 -3.68 -19.97 -10.07
C ASP A 302 -4.29 -19.03 -11.12
N PHE A 303 -4.50 -17.75 -10.78
CA PHE A 303 -5.00 -16.76 -11.73
C PHE A 303 -4.04 -16.54 -12.90
N ILE A 304 -2.73 -16.44 -12.62
CA ILE A 304 -1.69 -16.26 -13.65
C ILE A 304 -1.67 -17.46 -14.60
N VAL A 305 -1.63 -18.67 -14.06
CA VAL A 305 -1.57 -19.93 -14.83
C VAL A 305 -2.83 -20.10 -15.67
N HIS A 306 -4.01 -19.89 -15.08
CA HIS A 306 -5.28 -20.04 -15.78
C HIS A 306 -5.44 -19.07 -16.97
N ASN A 307 -4.93 -17.84 -16.82
CA ASN A 307 -5.03 -16.80 -17.86
C ASN A 307 -3.79 -16.72 -18.75
N ASN A 308 -2.86 -17.67 -18.64
CA ASN A 308 -1.61 -17.72 -19.39
C ASN A 308 -0.83 -16.39 -19.37
N ILE A 309 -0.76 -15.74 -18.20
CA ILE A 309 -0.12 -14.42 -18.06
C ILE A 309 1.39 -14.61 -17.95
N TYR A 310 2.17 -13.73 -18.58
CA TYR A 310 3.65 -13.73 -18.58
C TYR A 310 4.33 -14.88 -19.36
N ASN A 311 3.55 -15.68 -20.09
CA ASN A 311 4.04 -16.62 -21.10
C ASN A 311 4.41 -15.87 -22.39
#